data_AF-A0A916KNY6-F1
#
_entry.id   AF-A0A916KNY6-F1
#
_cell.length_a   1.000
_cell.length_b   1.000
_cell.length_c   1.000
_cell.angle_alpha   90.00
_cell.angle_beta   90.00
_cell.angle_gamma   90.00
#
_symmetry.space_group_name_H-M   'P 1'
#
loop_
_entity.id
_entity.type
_entity.pdbx_description
1 polymer ?
#
loop_
_entity_poly.entity_id
_entity_poly.type
_entity_poly.pdbx_seq_one_letter_code
_entity_poly.pdbx_strand_id
1 'polypeptide(L)' 'MPCFESDGSLSTSGKQTLKAVKEHPGTPEEIAPFSGLPLYRVRSGTRALAEAGLAEEKEGKYHLTPKGNTLLG' A
#
# COMPACT_ATOMS: atom_id res chain seq x y z
N MET A 1 -9.73 -6.51 8.58
CA MET A 1 -9.04 -6.89 7.34
C MET A 1 -7.60 -6.46 7.46
N PRO A 2 -6.67 -7.41 7.57
CA PRO A 2 -5.26 -7.13 7.36
C PRO A 2 -5.06 -6.75 5.87
N CYS A 3 -3.92 -6.15 5.53
CA CYS A 3 -3.57 -5.95 4.11
C CYS A 3 -3.31 -7.28 3.37
N PHE A 4 -3.20 -8.37 4.12
CA PHE A 4 -3.00 -9.72 3.64
C PHE A 4 -4.12 -10.62 4.15
N GLU A 5 -4.56 -11.56 3.32
CA GLU A 5 -5.44 -12.66 3.69
C GLU A 5 -4.63 -13.76 4.40
N SER A 6 -5.32 -14.73 5.01
CA SER A 6 -4.67 -15.84 5.74
C SER A 6 -3.78 -16.73 4.86
N ASP A 7 -3.97 -16.69 3.53
CA ASP A 7 -3.17 -17.40 2.54
C ASP A 7 -1.95 -16.60 2.03
N GLY A 8 -1.76 -15.38 2.55
CA GLY A 8 -0.68 -14.47 2.15
C GLY A 8 -0.97 -13.62 0.91
N SER A 9 -2.14 -13.77 0.29
CA SER A 9 -2.58 -12.91 -0.82
C SER A 9 -2.99 -11.51 -0.33
N LEU A 10 -2.98 -10.51 -1.21
CA LEU A 10 -3.43 -9.16 -0.84
C LEU A 10 -4.95 -9.12 -0.68
N SER A 11 -5.40 -8.60 0.46
CA SER A 11 -6.81 -8.29 0.67
C SER A 11 -7.28 -7.17 -0.26
N THR A 12 -8.59 -6.97 -0.39
CA THR A 12 -9.14 -5.85 -1.17
C THR A 12 -8.55 -4.51 -0.73
N SER A 13 -8.47 -4.26 0.58
CA SER A 13 -7.85 -3.04 1.11
C SER A 13 -6.34 -2.96 0.87
N GLY A 14 -5.65 -4.10 0.88
CA GLY A 14 -4.23 -4.19 0.53
C GLY A 14 -3.99 -3.81 -0.94
N LYS A 15 -4.79 -4.35 -1.86
CA LYS A 15 -4.74 -4.01 -3.29
C LYS A 15 -5.07 -2.54 -3.55
N GLN A 16 -6.10 -2.00 -2.89
CA GLN A 16 -6.45 -0.58 -3.00
C GLN A 16 -5.32 0.33 -2.54
N THR A 17 -4.70 0.01 -1.39
CA THR A 17 -3.57 0.80 -0.86
C THR A 17 -2.36 0.71 -1.79
N LEU A 18 -2.01 -0.50 -2.25
CA LEU A 18 -0.86 -0.72 -3.14
C LEU A 18 -1.05 -0.04 -4.49
N LYS A 19 -2.28 -0.06 -5.03
CA LYS A 19 -2.64 0.66 -6.26
C LYS A 19 -2.53 2.18 -6.07
N ALA A 20 -3.01 2.71 -4.94
CA ALA A 20 -2.89 4.14 -4.64
C ALA A 20 -1.43 4.58 -4.51
N VAL A 21 -0.57 3.78 -3.88
CA VAL A 21 0.89 4.03 -3.82
C VAL A 21 1.52 4.01 -5.22
N LYS A 22 1.05 3.14 -6.12
CA LYS A 22 1.53 3.08 -7.52
C LYS A 22 1.17 4.32 -8.31
N GLU A 23 -0.08 4.77 -8.21
CA GLU A 23 -0.61 5.91 -8.99
C GLU A 23 -0.19 7.26 -8.38
N HIS A 24 -0.09 7.33 -7.05
CA HIS A 24 0.17 8.54 -6.28
C HIS A 24 1.17 8.24 -5.14
N PRO A 25 2.46 8.00 -5.45
CA PRO A 25 3.48 7.81 -4.42
C PRO A 25 3.65 9.08 -3.58
N GLY A 26 3.69 8.93 -2.26
CA GLY A 26 3.66 10.06 -1.33
C GLY A 26 3.50 9.62 0.11
N THR A 27 3.23 10.57 1.01
CA THR A 27 2.91 10.25 2.40
C THR A 27 1.55 9.56 2.51
N PRO A 28 1.23 8.85 3.61
CA PRO A 28 -0.09 8.27 3.80
C PRO A 28 -1.25 9.27 3.67
N GLU A 29 -1.03 10.53 4.06
CA GLU A 29 -1.97 11.64 3.91
C GLU A 29 -2.21 12.01 2.45
N GLU A 30 -1.16 12.01 1.64
CA GLU A 30 -1.23 12.27 0.19
C GLU A 30 -1.86 11.09 -0.56
N ILE A 31 -1.63 9.85 -0.13
CA ILE A 31 -2.15 8.63 -0.75
C ILE A 31 -3.64 8.42 -0.45
N ALA A 32 -4.08 8.76 0.77
CA ALA A 32 -5.43 8.43 1.25
C ALA A 32 -6.58 8.86 0.32
N PRO A 33 -6.60 10.09 -0.23
CA PRO A 33 -7.63 10.55 -1.16
C PRO A 33 -7.78 9.66 -2.41
N PHE A 34 -6.70 9.01 -2.86
CA PHE A 34 -6.68 8.19 -4.07
C PHE A 34 -7.00 6.72 -3.81
N SER A 35 -6.84 6.27 -2.56
CA SER A 35 -7.12 4.88 -2.18
C SER A 35 -8.61 4.56 -1.99
N GLY A 36 -9.44 5.58 -1.78
CA GLY A 36 -10.83 5.40 -1.33
C GLY A 36 -10.95 4.79 0.07
N LEU A 37 -9.86 4.75 0.84
CA LEU A 37 -9.79 4.22 2.20
C LEU A 37 -9.54 5.34 3.22
N PRO A 38 -10.04 5.19 4.46
CA PRO A 38 -9.70 6.11 5.54
C PRO A 38 -8.18 6.18 5.82
N LEU A 39 -7.69 7.36 6.21
CA LEU A 39 -6.25 7.59 6.48
C LEU A 39 -5.63 6.56 7.42
N TYR A 40 -6.31 6.18 8.50
CA TYR A 40 -5.78 5.20 9.44
C TYR A 40 -5.55 3.82 8.79
N ARG A 41 -6.37 3.44 7.80
CA ARG A 41 -6.17 2.21 7.03
C ARG A 41 -5.00 2.35 6.07
N VAL A 42 -4.87 3.49 5.40
CA VAL A 42 -3.74 3.75 4.50
C VAL A 42 -2.43 3.72 5.27
N ARG A 43 -2.34 4.38 6.43
CA ARG A 43 -1.17 4.31 7.31
C ARG A 43 -0.82 2.88 7.73
N SER A 44 -1.82 2.11 8.17
CA SER A 44 -1.61 0.71 8.52
C SER A 44 -1.20 -0.12 7.31
N GLY A 45 -1.75 0.17 6.14
CA GLY A 45 -1.52 -0.59 4.93
C GLY A 45 -0.18 -0.31 4.28
N THR A 46 0.22 0.95 4.16
CA THR A 46 1.54 1.32 3.62
C THR A 46 2.66 0.71 4.45
N ARG A 47 2.52 0.70 5.78
CA ARG A 47 3.45 0.00 6.68
C ARG A 47 3.50 -1.50 6.42
N ALA A 48 2.35 -2.17 6.37
CA ALA A 48 2.31 -3.62 6.11
C ALA A 48 2.87 -3.98 4.72
N LEU A 49 2.61 -3.15 3.71
CA LEU A 49 3.17 -3.31 2.36
C LEU A 49 4.68 -3.10 2.35
N ALA A 50 5.19 -2.15 3.15
CA ALA A 50 6.63 -1.94 3.30
C ALA A 50 7.32 -3.10 4.03
N GLU A 51 6.73 -3.61 5.11
CA GLU A 51 7.20 -4.80 5.83
C GLU A 51 7.25 -6.04 4.93
N ALA A 52 6.32 -6.16 3.98
CA ALA A 52 6.29 -7.23 2.98
C ALA A 52 7.23 -7.01 1.75
N GLY A 53 7.89 -5.85 1.68
CA GLY A 53 8.75 -5.45 0.56
C GLY A 53 7.99 -5.13 -0.73
N LEU A 54 6.70 -4.83 -0.65
CA LEU A 54 5.84 -4.46 -1.78
C LEU A 54 5.82 -2.94 -2.02
N ALA A 55 6.07 -2.18 -0.98
CA ALA A 55 6.35 -0.75 -1.03
C ALA A 55 7.68 -0.49 -0.29
N GLU A 56 8.25 0.69 -0.50
CA GLU A 56 9.40 1.17 0.24
C GLU A 56 9.09 2.57 0.78
N GLU A 57 9.49 2.84 2.03
CA GLU A 57 9.41 4.18 2.60
C GLU A 57 10.75 4.90 2.40
N LYS A 58 10.70 6.07 1.77
CA LYS A 58 11.84 6.98 1.57
C LYS A 58 11.41 8.37 2.04
N GLU A 59 12.07 8.88 3.08
CA GLU A 59 11.80 10.21 3.64
C GLU A 59 10.31 10.43 4.02
N GLY A 60 9.66 9.40 4.57
CA GLY A 60 8.24 9.45 4.95
C GLY A 60 7.26 9.29 3.78
N LYS A 61 7.75 9.10 2.55
CA LYS A 61 6.94 8.83 1.36
C LYS A 61 7.04 7.38 0.96
N TYR A 62 5.91 6.79 0.58
CA TYR A 62 5.84 5.42 0.11
C TYR A 62 5.92 5.37 -1.41
N HIS A 63 6.80 4.51 -1.91
CA HIS A 63 6.97 4.20 -3.32
C HIS A 63 6.74 2.72 -3.57
N LEU A 64 6.25 2.39 -4.76
CA LEU A 64 6.03 1.00 -5.15
C LEU A 64 7.37 0.32 -5.47
N THR A 65 7.57 -0.90 -4.96
CA THR A 65 8.75 -1.70 -5.33
C THR A 65 8.46 -2.50 -6.62
N PRO A 66 9.49 -3.03 -7.31
CA PRO A 66 9.28 -3.95 -8.43
C PRO A 66 8.42 -5.15 -8.05
N LYS A 67 8.59 -5.69 -6.83
CA LYS A 67 7.78 -6.80 -6.27
C LYS A 67 6.32 -6.40 -6.05
N GLY A 68 6.07 -5.16 -5.63
CA GLY A 68 4.70 -4.62 -5.54
C GLY A 68 4.03 -4.50 -6.90
N ASN A 69 4.78 -4.09 -7.93
CA ASN A 69 4.24 -3.93 -9.27
C ASN A 69 3.79 -5.26 -9.89
N THR A 70 4.50 -6.36 -9.63
CA THR A 70 4.12 -7.69 -10.13
C THR A 70 2.82 -8.23 -9.50
N LEU A 71 2.41 -7.74 -8.32
CA LEU A 71 1.15 -8.15 -7.68
C LEU A 71 -0.07 -7.39 -8.19
N LEU A 72 0.14 -6.27 -8.90
CA LEU A 72 -0.91 -5.48 -9.53
C LEU A 72 -1.08 -5.79 -11.03
N GLY A 73 -0.25 -6.70 -11.57
CA GLY A 73 -0.24 -7.13 -12.97
C GLY A 73 -0.91 -8.48 -13.17
#